data_AF-A0A3G6P8U8-F1
#
_entry.id   AF-A0A3G6P8U8-F1
#
_cell.length_a   1.000
_cell.length_b   1.000
_cell.length_c   1.000
_cell.angle_alpha   90.00
_cell.angle_beta   90.00
_cell.angle_gamma   90.00
#
_symmetry.space_group_name_H-M   'P 1'
#
loop_
_entity.id
_entity.type
_entity.pdbx_description
1 polymer ?
#
loop_
_entity_poly.entity_id
_entity_poly.type
_entity_poly.pdbx_seq_one_letter_code
_entity_poly.pdbx_strand_id
1 'polypeptide(L)'
;MRKFLHILKNGAAFTYGALAGKKVELTSGSINRSIFSLAIPMVMELVMESVFVSVNLLIIAKLGDKVLGLVGITDNYINFAYAIAVGLGIAAATLTARRAGEKDKEGMGRTAQYIILLALFFALFIGGVSCYFASEIVGFLGINADTVNEGLSFSRLVFLSIGLVILRLSVNGLFRGAGDADLAMKSLWICHISNIVFAIVLVFGVGFIPAFGLMGLAYATILSRLLAVLYQAFIILSGKTSISILVPFHFDLPLFRKILKIAFGGLIQYIIPTSSWLIMVKIISTFGTTALAGYIIAQRIASVATMPAWGIGNAAGVLTGQNLGAGDADRAEKTVWRAGTINMSYLVVVALFWQLAAEYVVKFFTTEPEVARYAVQYIHVVSMAYLLLGFTMVISRALNAAGNIMQVTLLYIVMFYVIQLPLAYLLGVRFQWELKGIFAAIVSSEIVLAILFLMIFKNGKWKTIKI
;
A
#
# COMPACT_ATOMS: atom_id res chain seq x y z
N MET A 1 -25.25 31.17 -4.65
CA MET A 1 -23.80 31.46 -4.79
C MET A 1 -23.04 31.57 -3.45
N ARG A 2 -23.42 32.43 -2.49
CA ARG A 2 -22.70 32.59 -1.20
C ARG A 2 -22.58 31.30 -0.35
N LYS A 3 -23.64 30.50 -0.26
CA LYS A 3 -23.64 29.20 0.48
C LYS A 3 -22.67 28.18 -0.14
N PHE A 4 -22.57 28.15 -1.47
CA PHE A 4 -21.65 27.29 -2.21
C PHE A 4 -20.18 27.72 -2.01
N LEU A 5 -19.90 29.03 -2.12
CA LEU A 5 -18.56 29.58 -1.84
C LEU A 5 -18.13 29.36 -0.39
N HIS A 6 -19.05 29.45 0.57
CA HIS A 6 -18.78 29.16 1.97
C HIS A 6 -18.46 27.67 2.21
N ILE A 7 -19.19 26.76 1.56
CA ILE A 7 -18.89 25.31 1.61
C ILE A 7 -17.53 25.02 0.99
N LEU A 8 -17.20 25.62 -0.16
CA LEU A 8 -15.89 25.47 -0.80
C LEU A 8 -14.75 26.01 0.07
N LYS A 9 -14.90 27.20 0.65
CA LYS A 9 -13.87 27.81 1.51
C LYS A 9 -13.63 26.98 2.77
N ASN A 10 -14.70 26.49 3.40
CA ASN A 10 -14.58 25.64 4.59
C ASN A 10 -14.03 24.26 4.28
N GLY A 11 -14.38 23.70 3.12
CA GLY A 11 -13.81 22.45 2.61
C GLY A 11 -12.31 22.59 2.36
N ALA A 12 -11.88 23.62 1.62
CA ALA A 12 -10.47 23.89 1.35
C ALA A 12 -9.66 24.14 2.62
N ALA A 13 -10.19 24.92 3.57
CA ALA A 13 -9.56 25.15 4.87
C ALA A 13 -9.43 23.86 5.69
N PHE A 14 -10.43 22.98 5.62
CA PHE A 14 -10.37 21.67 6.29
C PHE A 14 -9.33 20.75 5.64
N THR A 15 -9.32 20.66 4.31
CA THR A 15 -8.32 19.88 3.56
C THR A 15 -6.91 20.35 3.86
N TYR A 16 -6.67 21.66 3.82
CA TYR A 16 -5.38 22.24 4.19
C TYR A 16 -5.04 21.93 5.66
N GLY A 17 -6.00 22.06 6.57
CA GLY A 17 -5.83 21.67 7.97
C GLY A 17 -5.43 20.21 8.14
N ALA A 18 -6.06 19.29 7.41
CA ALA A 18 -5.72 17.87 7.44
C ALA A 18 -4.28 17.62 6.94
N LEU A 19 -3.88 18.26 5.83
CA LEU A 19 -2.51 18.18 5.30
C LEU A 19 -1.47 18.80 6.25
N ALA A 20 -1.85 19.87 6.95
CA ALA A 20 -1.00 20.54 7.92
C ALA A 20 -0.87 19.78 9.25
N GLY A 21 -1.70 18.76 9.51
CA GLY A 21 -1.70 18.00 10.77
C GLY A 21 -2.56 18.60 11.88
N LYS A 22 -3.61 19.35 11.52
CA LYS A 22 -4.56 19.89 12.51
C LYS A 22 -5.32 18.75 13.19
N LYS A 23 -5.11 18.58 14.49
CA LYS A 23 -5.73 17.49 15.27
C LYS A 23 -7.25 17.58 15.25
N VAL A 24 -7.88 16.43 15.05
CA VAL A 24 -9.32 16.20 15.12
C VAL A 24 -9.54 15.08 16.12
N GLU A 25 -10.50 15.25 17.03
CA GLU A 25 -10.89 14.17 17.93
C GLU A 25 -11.53 13.04 17.12
N LEU A 26 -10.92 11.85 17.15
CA LEU A 26 -11.30 10.74 16.26
C LEU A 26 -12.34 9.80 16.89
N THR A 27 -12.39 9.78 18.23
CA THR A 27 -13.31 8.95 19.02
C THR A 27 -14.64 9.65 19.32
N SER A 28 -14.78 10.95 19.02
CA SER A 28 -16.02 11.71 19.24
C SER A 28 -16.28 12.71 18.11
N GLY A 29 -17.44 13.38 18.14
CA GLY A 29 -17.81 14.36 17.10
C GLY A 29 -18.21 13.73 15.76
N SER A 30 -18.01 14.48 14.66
CA SER A 30 -18.47 14.10 13.32
C SER A 30 -17.60 13.02 12.67
N ILE A 31 -18.20 11.84 12.42
CA ILE A 31 -17.56 10.70 11.73
C ILE A 31 -16.98 11.13 10.37
N ASN A 32 -17.70 11.95 9.59
CA ASN A 32 -17.21 12.42 8.28
C ASN A 32 -15.91 13.21 8.42
N ARG A 33 -15.84 14.09 9.42
CA ARG A 33 -14.66 14.91 9.67
C ARG A 33 -13.47 14.03 10.05
N SER A 34 -13.67 13.04 10.91
CA SER A 34 -12.65 12.07 11.31
C SER A 34 -12.18 11.20 10.12
N ILE A 35 -13.10 10.79 9.24
CA ILE A 35 -12.76 10.05 8.01
C ILE A 35 -11.86 10.92 7.12
N PHE A 36 -12.29 12.12 6.77
CA PHE A 36 -11.54 12.96 5.83
C PHE A 36 -10.23 13.50 6.40
N SER A 37 -10.12 13.73 7.72
CA SER A 37 -8.85 14.16 8.32
C SER A 37 -7.74 13.11 8.18
N LEU A 38 -8.10 11.82 8.17
CA LEU A 38 -7.15 10.73 7.98
C LEU A 38 -7.02 10.31 6.52
N ALA A 39 -8.14 10.26 5.79
CA ALA A 39 -8.14 9.81 4.40
C ALA A 39 -7.34 10.76 3.50
N ILE A 40 -7.45 12.09 3.67
CA ILE A 40 -6.77 13.05 2.81
C ILE A 40 -5.24 12.84 2.81
N PRO A 41 -4.53 12.82 3.97
CA PRO A 41 -3.10 12.51 3.99
C PRO A 41 -2.78 11.13 3.41
N MET A 42 -3.57 10.10 3.72
CA MET A 42 -3.32 8.73 3.24
C MET A 42 -3.52 8.58 1.72
N VAL A 43 -4.43 9.36 1.11
CA VAL A 43 -4.58 9.40 -0.35
C VAL A 43 -3.40 10.13 -0.98
N MET A 44 -2.97 11.26 -0.39
CA MET A 44 -1.81 12.00 -0.85
C MET A 44 -0.50 11.21 -0.75
N GLU A 45 -0.40 10.28 0.19
CA GLU A 45 0.66 9.28 0.23
C GLU A 45 0.66 8.41 -1.04
N LEU A 46 -0.47 7.79 -1.36
CA LEU A 46 -0.60 6.90 -2.52
C LEU A 46 -0.38 7.62 -3.85
N VAL A 47 -0.86 8.86 -3.96
CA VAL A 47 -0.61 9.71 -5.14
C VAL A 47 0.89 9.99 -5.29
N MET A 48 1.59 10.35 -4.21
CA MET A 48 3.03 10.60 -4.26
C MET A 48 3.82 9.33 -4.62
N GLU A 49 3.43 8.17 -4.08
CA GLU A 49 3.99 6.87 -4.49
C GLU A 49 3.83 6.63 -6.00
N SER A 50 2.65 6.91 -6.54
CA SER A 50 2.38 6.76 -7.98
C SER A 50 3.24 7.70 -8.85
N VAL A 51 3.34 8.96 -8.44
CA VAL A 51 4.19 9.96 -9.12
C VAL A 51 5.64 9.52 -9.08
N PHE A 52 6.12 9.10 -7.90
CA PHE A 52 7.47 8.59 -7.72
C PHE A 52 7.79 7.43 -8.66
N VAL A 53 6.97 6.38 -8.65
CA VAL A 53 7.18 5.20 -9.50
C VAL A 53 7.24 5.59 -10.98
N SER A 54 6.38 6.52 -11.40
CA SER A 54 6.32 6.96 -12.81
C SER A 54 7.54 7.79 -13.21
N VAL A 55 7.95 8.76 -12.39
CA VAL A 55 9.15 9.58 -12.63
C VAL A 55 10.41 8.73 -12.58
N ASN A 56 10.52 7.84 -11.61
CA ASN A 56 11.67 6.95 -11.46
C ASN A 56 11.84 6.04 -12.69
N LEU A 57 10.74 5.47 -13.22
CA LEU A 57 10.77 4.68 -14.44
C LEU A 57 11.30 5.47 -15.65
N LEU A 58 10.92 6.75 -15.78
CA LEU A 58 11.43 7.62 -16.85
C LEU A 58 12.94 7.88 -16.71
N ILE A 59 13.44 8.05 -15.49
CA ILE A 59 14.88 8.21 -15.23
C ILE A 59 15.63 6.92 -15.59
N ILE A 60 15.13 5.77 -15.16
CA ILE A 60 15.71 4.45 -15.45
C ILE A 60 15.74 4.20 -16.96
N ALA A 61 14.64 4.49 -17.67
CA ALA A 61 14.55 4.29 -19.12
C ALA A 61 15.62 5.08 -19.89
N LYS A 62 16.03 6.25 -19.39
CA LYS A 62 17.11 7.06 -20.01
C LYS A 62 18.50 6.42 -19.88
N LEU A 63 18.70 5.46 -18.98
CA LEU A 63 19.97 4.74 -18.83
C LEU A 63 20.08 3.50 -19.74
N GLY A 64 19.02 3.18 -20.48
CA GLY A 64 19.00 2.09 -21.46
C GLY A 64 18.42 0.77 -20.94
N ASP A 65 18.09 -0.12 -21.88
CA ASP A 65 17.30 -1.33 -21.62
C ASP A 65 17.99 -2.32 -20.67
N LYS A 66 19.33 -2.41 -20.72
CA LYS A 66 20.11 -3.27 -19.80
C LYS A 66 19.92 -2.84 -18.35
N VAL A 67 19.93 -1.52 -18.09
CA VAL A 67 19.70 -0.96 -16.75
C VAL A 67 18.25 -1.18 -16.32
N LEU A 68 17.29 -0.96 -17.22
CA LEU A 68 15.87 -1.19 -16.94
C LEU A 68 15.60 -2.66 -16.53
N GLY A 69 16.20 -3.62 -17.22
CA GLY A 69 16.09 -5.04 -16.88
C GLY A 69 16.66 -5.38 -15.49
N LEU A 70 17.88 -4.91 -15.19
CA LEU A 70 18.51 -5.09 -13.90
C LEU A 70 17.67 -4.48 -12.76
N VAL A 71 17.25 -3.23 -12.91
CA VAL A 71 16.46 -2.52 -11.89
C VAL A 71 15.13 -3.23 -11.67
N GLY A 72 14.43 -3.62 -12.75
CA GLY A 72 13.15 -4.32 -12.66
C GLY A 72 13.24 -5.65 -11.88
N ILE A 73 14.31 -6.42 -12.08
CA ILE A 73 14.54 -7.67 -11.34
C ILE A 73 14.83 -7.39 -9.87
N THR A 74 15.68 -6.40 -9.57
CA THR A 74 15.95 -6.01 -8.17
C THR A 74 14.70 -5.49 -7.47
N ASP A 75 13.84 -4.72 -8.15
CA ASP A 75 12.58 -4.21 -7.61
C ASP A 75 11.59 -5.34 -7.33
N ASN A 76 11.53 -6.37 -8.17
CA ASN A 76 10.71 -7.55 -7.91
C ASN A 76 11.12 -8.26 -6.61
N TYR A 77 12.43 -8.41 -6.36
CA TYR A 77 12.93 -8.96 -5.10
C TYR A 77 12.56 -8.09 -3.89
N ILE A 78 12.74 -6.77 -4.01
CA ILE A 78 12.39 -5.81 -2.96
C ILE A 78 10.89 -5.87 -2.63
N ASN A 79 10.03 -6.06 -3.63
CA ASN A 79 8.59 -6.17 -3.45
C ASN A 79 8.22 -7.36 -2.54
N PHE A 80 8.92 -8.50 -2.64
CA PHE A 80 8.73 -9.59 -1.68
C PHE A 80 9.20 -9.22 -0.28
N ALA A 81 10.31 -8.51 -0.15
CA ALA A 81 10.78 -8.02 1.14
C ALA A 81 9.82 -7.00 1.79
N TYR A 82 9.01 -6.28 1.00
CA TYR A 82 7.97 -5.38 1.52
C TYR A 82 6.90 -6.12 2.32
N ALA A 83 6.69 -7.42 2.11
CA ALA A 83 5.70 -8.19 2.86
C ALA A 83 5.92 -8.10 4.38
N ILE A 84 7.17 -8.15 4.83
CA ILE A 84 7.56 -8.04 6.24
C ILE A 84 7.28 -6.63 6.76
N ALA A 85 7.65 -5.62 5.97
CA ALA A 85 7.40 -4.21 6.28
C ALA A 85 5.90 -3.89 6.41
N VAL A 86 5.08 -4.42 5.49
CA VAL A 86 3.62 -4.27 5.51
C VAL A 86 3.01 -5.00 6.70
N GLY A 87 3.46 -6.23 6.99
CA GLY A 87 3.02 -6.99 8.16
C GLY A 87 3.26 -6.22 9.46
N LEU A 88 4.48 -5.75 9.69
CA LEU A 88 4.81 -4.92 10.85
C LEU A 88 4.02 -3.60 10.87
N GLY A 89 3.84 -2.95 9.72
CA GLY A 89 3.02 -1.74 9.60
C GLY A 89 1.54 -1.95 9.97
N ILE A 90 0.95 -3.10 9.61
CA ILE A 90 -0.40 -3.50 10.03
C ILE A 90 -0.45 -3.71 11.54
N ALA A 91 0.55 -4.39 12.12
CA ALA A 91 0.66 -4.59 13.56
C ALA A 91 0.73 -3.28 14.32
N ALA A 92 1.62 -2.39 13.86
CA ALA A 92 1.81 -1.06 14.39
C ALA A 92 0.49 -0.26 14.35
N ALA A 93 -0.14 -0.14 13.18
CA ALA A 93 -1.37 0.62 13.03
C ALA A 93 -2.52 0.06 13.90
N THR A 94 -2.66 -1.26 13.96
CA THR A 94 -3.75 -1.94 14.68
C THR A 94 -3.63 -1.76 16.20
N LEU A 95 -2.46 -2.06 16.77
CA LEU A 95 -2.24 -1.99 18.21
C LEU A 95 -2.15 -0.53 18.68
N THR A 96 -1.47 0.34 17.94
CA THR A 96 -1.37 1.76 18.29
C THR A 96 -2.74 2.44 18.19
N ALA A 97 -3.58 2.13 17.19
CA ALA A 97 -4.94 2.63 17.14
C ALA A 97 -5.76 2.19 18.35
N ARG A 98 -5.65 0.92 18.77
CA ARG A 98 -6.33 0.43 19.96
C ARG A 98 -5.96 1.24 21.21
N ARG A 99 -4.65 1.38 21.47
CA ARG A 99 -4.12 2.11 22.63
C ARG A 99 -4.44 3.60 22.59
N ALA A 100 -4.44 4.20 21.41
CA ALA A 100 -4.86 5.59 21.22
C ALA A 100 -6.34 5.79 21.59
N GLY A 101 -7.21 4.85 21.19
CA GLY A 101 -8.62 4.83 21.60
C GLY A 101 -8.82 4.69 23.10
N GLU A 102 -8.04 3.82 23.74
CA GLU A 102 -8.02 3.59 25.20
C GLU A 102 -7.45 4.79 25.98
N LYS A 103 -6.86 5.77 25.29
CA LYS A 103 -6.04 6.87 25.86
C LYS A 103 -4.85 6.36 26.68
N ASP A 104 -4.40 5.14 26.41
CA ASP A 104 -3.26 4.47 27.04
C ASP A 104 -1.94 4.90 26.36
N LYS A 105 -1.43 6.07 26.76
CA LYS A 105 -0.16 6.62 26.23
C LYS A 105 1.04 5.71 26.50
N GLU A 106 1.06 5.04 27.65
CA GLU A 106 2.17 4.18 28.04
C GLU A 106 2.19 2.90 27.21
N GLY A 107 1.04 2.22 27.07
CA GLY A 107 0.91 1.05 26.21
C GLY A 107 1.15 1.37 24.73
N MET A 108 0.81 2.59 24.29
CA MET A 108 1.18 3.09 22.97
C MET A 108 2.70 3.20 22.79
N GLY A 109 3.39 3.75 23.79
CA GLY A 109 4.85 3.85 23.82
C GLY A 109 5.55 2.50 23.81
N ARG A 110 5.08 1.55 24.64
CA ARG A 110 5.59 0.17 24.68
C ARG A 110 5.39 -0.54 23.34
N THR A 111 4.21 -0.38 22.71
CA THR A 111 3.94 -0.91 21.38
C THR A 111 4.92 -0.35 20.35
N ALA A 112 5.15 0.96 20.36
CA ALA A 112 6.10 1.62 19.46
C ALA A 112 7.54 1.10 19.66
N GLN A 113 8.00 0.93 20.90
CA GLN A 113 9.31 0.35 21.20
C GLN A 113 9.46 -1.04 20.57
N TYR A 114 8.50 -1.95 20.78
CA TYR A 114 8.56 -3.29 20.20
C TYR A 114 8.54 -3.30 18.66
N ILE A 115 7.68 -2.47 18.05
CA ILE A 115 7.62 -2.35 16.59
C ILE A 115 8.94 -1.83 16.03
N ILE A 116 9.55 -0.81 16.65
CA ILE A 116 10.83 -0.25 16.20
C ILE A 116 11.95 -1.27 16.39
N LEU A 117 12.01 -1.96 17.53
CA LEU A 117 13.03 -3.00 17.79
C LEU A 117 12.92 -4.16 16.80
N LEU A 118 11.71 -4.65 16.52
CA LEU A 118 11.49 -5.69 15.52
C LEU A 118 11.84 -5.19 14.11
N ALA A 119 11.43 -3.97 13.76
CA ALA A 119 11.76 -3.37 12.47
C ALA A 119 13.28 -3.19 12.31
N LEU A 120 14.01 -2.78 13.35
CA LEU A 120 15.47 -2.71 13.36
C LEU A 120 16.12 -4.09 13.19
N PHE A 121 15.64 -5.09 13.93
CA PHE A 121 16.12 -6.47 13.79
C PHE A 121 15.94 -6.98 12.36
N PHE A 122 14.73 -6.88 11.79
CA PHE A 122 14.46 -7.29 10.43
C PHE A 122 15.18 -6.42 9.39
N ALA A 123 15.40 -5.14 9.67
CA ALA A 123 16.15 -4.26 8.79
C ALA A 123 17.61 -4.68 8.67
N LEU A 124 18.27 -4.94 9.79
CA LEU A 124 19.65 -5.40 9.83
C LEU A 124 19.77 -6.82 9.25
N PHE A 125 18.86 -7.72 9.62
CA PHE A 125 18.88 -9.10 9.16
C PHE A 125 18.61 -9.18 7.66
N ILE A 126 17.47 -8.69 7.18
CA ILE A 126 17.07 -8.84 5.77
C ILE A 126 17.91 -7.94 4.88
N GLY A 127 18.17 -6.70 5.28
CA GLY A 127 19.02 -5.78 4.52
C GLY A 127 20.45 -6.30 4.42
N GLY A 128 21.02 -6.77 5.54
CA GLY A 128 22.36 -7.35 5.59
C GLY A 128 22.49 -8.65 4.80
N VAL A 129 21.59 -9.62 5.01
CA VAL A 129 21.57 -10.90 4.29
C VAL A 129 21.38 -10.65 2.79
N SER A 130 20.43 -9.80 2.39
CA SER A 130 20.20 -9.50 0.97
C SER A 130 21.39 -8.80 0.33
N CYS A 131 22.05 -7.88 1.04
CA CYS A 131 23.26 -7.23 0.57
C CYS A 131 24.42 -8.23 0.43
N TYR A 132 24.59 -9.13 1.38
CA TYR A 132 25.65 -10.13 1.36
C TYR A 132 25.47 -11.10 0.19
N PHE A 133 24.27 -11.66 0.04
CA PHE A 133 23.91 -12.63 -1.02
C PHE A 133 23.40 -11.97 -2.31
N ALA A 134 23.75 -10.71 -2.56
CA ALA A 134 23.21 -9.97 -3.70
C ALA A 134 23.52 -10.64 -5.05
N SER A 135 24.71 -11.24 -5.19
CA SER A 135 25.13 -11.91 -6.42
C SER A 135 24.28 -13.16 -6.69
N GLU A 136 24.08 -13.98 -5.66
CA GLU A 136 23.32 -15.22 -5.70
C GLU A 136 21.83 -14.94 -5.95
N ILE A 137 21.27 -13.92 -5.31
CA ILE A 137 19.88 -13.49 -5.51
C ILE A 137 19.67 -13.04 -6.95
N VAL A 138 20.53 -12.16 -7.46
CA VAL A 138 20.41 -11.58 -8.80
C VAL A 138 20.63 -12.67 -9.87
N GLY A 139 21.60 -13.57 -9.67
CA GLY A 139 21.83 -14.73 -10.54
C GLY A 139 20.66 -15.72 -10.53
N PHE A 140 20.08 -16.02 -9.36
CA PHE A 140 18.90 -16.88 -9.25
C PHE A 140 17.68 -16.32 -9.99
N LEU A 141 17.55 -14.99 -10.04
CA LEU A 141 16.46 -14.31 -10.74
C LEU A 141 16.66 -14.21 -12.27
N GLY A 142 17.72 -14.84 -12.81
CA GLY A 142 17.90 -15.02 -14.26
C GLY A 142 18.68 -13.92 -14.96
N ILE A 143 19.51 -13.15 -14.24
CA ILE A 143 20.42 -12.18 -14.83
C ILE A 143 21.70 -12.89 -15.27
N ASN A 144 22.10 -12.70 -16.53
CA ASN A 144 23.35 -13.25 -17.08
C ASN A 144 24.57 -12.74 -16.29
N ALA A 145 25.60 -13.58 -16.15
CA ALA A 145 26.78 -13.33 -15.32
C ALA A 145 27.45 -11.96 -15.58
N ASP A 146 27.53 -11.53 -16.84
CA ASP A 146 28.13 -10.23 -17.19
C ASP A 146 27.32 -9.04 -16.64
N THR A 147 26.00 -9.14 -16.65
CA THR A 147 25.11 -8.10 -16.10
C THR A 147 25.08 -8.14 -14.57
N VAL A 148 25.27 -9.32 -13.97
CA VAL A 148 25.48 -9.44 -12.51
C VAL A 148 26.73 -8.70 -12.09
N ASN A 149 27.86 -8.90 -12.79
CA ASN A 149 29.13 -8.28 -12.42
C ASN A 149 29.10 -6.75 -12.53
N GLU A 150 28.47 -6.20 -13.57
CA GLU A 150 28.28 -4.75 -13.73
C GLU A 150 27.24 -4.16 -12.74
N GLY A 151 26.22 -4.94 -12.38
CA GLY A 151 25.10 -4.53 -11.54
C GLY A 151 25.21 -4.86 -10.05
N LEU A 152 26.26 -5.56 -9.63
CA LEU A 152 26.35 -6.11 -8.27
C LEU A 152 26.42 -5.00 -7.22
N SER A 153 27.26 -3.98 -7.44
CA SER A 153 27.39 -2.85 -6.51
C SER A 153 26.08 -2.09 -6.34
N PHE A 154 25.33 -1.91 -7.44
CA PHE A 154 23.99 -1.35 -7.43
C PHE A 154 23.04 -2.21 -6.60
N SER A 155 23.00 -3.51 -6.89
CA SER A 155 22.10 -4.47 -6.23
C SER A 155 22.37 -4.55 -4.73
N ARG A 156 23.65 -4.58 -4.32
CA ARG A 156 24.06 -4.57 -2.91
C ARG A 156 23.51 -3.36 -2.15
N LEU A 157 23.69 -2.15 -2.69
CA LEU A 157 23.19 -0.93 -2.05
C LEU A 157 21.66 -0.88 -1.99
N VAL A 158 21.00 -1.26 -3.08
CA VAL A 158 19.54 -1.28 -3.15
C VAL A 158 18.97 -2.32 -2.18
N PHE A 159 19.57 -3.50 -2.08
CA PHE A 159 19.18 -4.54 -1.14
C PHE A 159 19.46 -4.16 0.32
N LEU A 160 20.58 -3.49 0.60
CA LEU A 160 20.84 -2.93 1.94
C LEU A 160 19.74 -1.94 2.34
N SER A 161 19.26 -1.13 1.40
CA SER A 161 18.21 -0.14 1.65
C SER A 161 16.82 -0.74 1.94
N ILE A 162 16.63 -2.06 1.75
CA ILE A 162 15.41 -2.78 2.19
C ILE A 162 15.17 -2.55 3.68
N GLY A 163 16.23 -2.54 4.49
CA GLY A 163 16.10 -2.31 5.92
C GLY A 163 15.50 -0.95 6.27
N LEU A 164 15.85 0.09 5.51
CA LEU A 164 15.27 1.43 5.66
C LEU A 164 13.78 1.45 5.28
N VAL A 165 13.37 0.65 4.30
CA VAL A 165 11.94 0.54 3.94
C VAL A 165 11.14 -0.17 5.04
N ILE A 166 11.70 -1.23 5.63
CA ILE A 166 11.07 -1.95 6.75
C ILE A 166 10.84 -0.99 7.92
N LEU A 167 11.86 -0.21 8.31
CA LEU A 167 11.75 0.81 9.34
C LEU A 167 10.68 1.84 8.99
N ARG A 168 10.76 2.42 7.79
CA ARG A 168 9.86 3.50 7.36
C ARG A 168 8.39 3.08 7.37
N LEU A 169 8.07 1.93 6.80
CA LEU A 169 6.69 1.43 6.73
C LEU A 169 6.16 1.02 8.11
N SER A 170 6.99 0.41 8.95
CA SER A 170 6.61 0.03 10.32
C SER A 170 6.27 1.27 11.16
N VAL A 171 7.10 2.31 11.10
CA VAL A 171 6.87 3.57 11.81
C VAL A 171 5.71 4.37 11.23
N ASN A 172 5.50 4.35 9.90
CA ASN A 172 4.30 4.93 9.30
C ASN A 172 3.02 4.25 9.83
N GLY A 173 3.06 2.94 10.09
CA GLY A 173 1.98 2.23 10.76
C GLY A 173 1.67 2.81 12.14
N LEU A 174 2.71 3.08 12.94
CA LEU A 174 2.57 3.72 14.26
C LEU A 174 1.89 5.09 14.16
N PHE A 175 2.38 5.98 13.29
CA PHE A 175 1.80 7.31 13.09
C PHE A 175 0.33 7.26 12.65
N ARG A 176 0.00 6.41 11.68
CA ARG A 176 -1.38 6.23 11.23
C ARG A 176 -2.27 5.72 12.37
N GLY A 177 -1.81 4.72 13.13
CA GLY A 177 -2.54 4.19 14.28
C GLY A 177 -2.81 5.26 15.34
N ALA A 178 -1.84 6.14 15.59
CA ALA A 178 -1.97 7.24 16.55
C ALA A 178 -2.89 8.38 16.06
N GLY A 179 -3.30 8.36 14.79
CA GLY A 179 -4.08 9.43 14.17
C GLY A 179 -3.24 10.55 13.56
N ASP A 180 -1.92 10.44 13.61
CA ASP A 180 -0.96 11.41 13.06
C ASP A 180 -0.62 11.05 11.59
N ALA A 181 -1.65 10.85 10.76
CA ALA A 181 -1.50 10.41 9.36
C ALA A 181 -0.73 11.40 8.47
N ASP A 182 -0.71 12.68 8.84
CA ASP A 182 0.09 13.70 8.16
C ASP A 182 1.60 13.48 8.34
N LEU A 183 2.04 12.92 9.48
CA LEU A 183 3.45 12.60 9.70
C LEU A 183 3.90 11.41 8.84
N ALA A 184 3.03 10.41 8.68
CA ALA A 184 3.27 9.30 7.76
C ALA A 184 3.39 9.80 6.31
N MET A 185 2.52 10.73 5.92
CA MET A 185 2.58 11.41 4.62
C MET A 185 3.86 12.20 4.41
N LYS A 186 4.24 13.07 5.37
CA LYS A 186 5.45 13.88 5.30
C LYS A 186 6.71 13.00 5.18
N SER A 187 6.79 11.89 5.92
CA SER A 187 7.90 10.95 5.80
C SER A 187 8.00 10.34 4.40
N LEU A 188 6.87 9.92 3.82
CA LEU A 188 6.84 9.39 2.45
C LEU A 188 7.24 10.46 1.42
N TRP A 189 6.71 11.67 1.55
CA TRP A 189 7.02 12.78 0.66
C TRP A 189 8.50 13.16 0.72
N ILE A 190 9.08 13.26 1.92
CA ILE A 190 10.52 13.47 2.09
C ILE A 190 11.31 12.39 1.36
N CYS A 191 10.93 11.11 1.52
CA CYS A 191 11.55 10.00 0.80
C CYS A 191 11.47 10.23 -0.72
N HIS A 192 10.27 10.33 -1.28
CA HIS A 192 10.10 10.29 -2.73
C HIS A 192 10.54 11.56 -3.44
N ILE A 193 10.30 12.72 -2.85
CA ILE A 193 10.74 14.00 -3.43
C ILE A 193 12.27 14.07 -3.40
N SER A 194 12.90 13.74 -2.26
CA SER A 194 14.37 13.72 -2.21
C SER A 194 14.96 12.67 -3.14
N ASN A 195 14.31 11.51 -3.31
CA ASN A 195 14.74 10.50 -4.27
C ASN A 195 14.75 11.05 -5.70
N ILE A 196 13.65 11.66 -6.16
CA ILE A 196 13.57 12.25 -7.50
C ILE A 196 14.67 13.30 -7.71
N VAL A 197 14.85 14.19 -6.73
CA VAL A 197 15.88 15.23 -6.79
C VAL A 197 17.28 14.63 -6.84
N PHE A 198 17.60 13.69 -5.94
CA PHE A 198 18.89 13.02 -5.91
C PHE A 198 19.13 12.17 -7.15
N ALA A 199 18.10 11.51 -7.70
CA ALA A 199 18.21 10.73 -8.91
C ALA A 199 18.55 11.64 -10.09
N ILE A 200 17.87 12.77 -10.28
CA ILE A 200 18.19 13.72 -11.35
C ILE A 200 19.65 14.21 -11.22
N VAL A 201 20.07 14.59 -10.01
CA VAL A 201 21.42 15.14 -9.78
C VAL A 201 22.51 14.08 -9.95
N LEU A 202 22.35 12.90 -9.34
CA LEU A 202 23.38 11.87 -9.27
C LEU A 202 23.42 10.98 -10.52
N VAL A 203 22.29 10.78 -11.20
CA VAL A 203 22.25 9.97 -12.42
C VAL A 203 22.84 10.75 -13.59
N PHE A 204 22.37 11.98 -13.82
CA PHE A 204 22.76 12.77 -14.99
C PHE A 204 23.99 13.65 -14.77
N GLY A 205 24.37 13.91 -13.51
CA GLY A 205 25.42 14.86 -13.17
C GLY A 205 24.94 16.30 -13.39
N VAL A 206 25.02 17.14 -12.36
CA VAL A 206 24.57 18.54 -12.42
C VAL A 206 25.62 19.43 -11.77
N GLY A 207 26.08 20.45 -12.50
CA GLY A 207 27.11 21.37 -12.03
C GLY A 207 28.45 20.66 -11.84
N PHE A 208 28.98 20.68 -10.61
CA PHE A 208 30.25 20.04 -10.24
C PHE A 208 30.13 18.55 -9.89
N ILE A 209 28.90 18.02 -9.84
CA ILE A 209 28.65 16.62 -9.49
C ILE A 209 28.74 15.76 -10.76
N PRO A 210 29.63 14.76 -10.83
CA PRO A 210 29.74 13.90 -12.00
C PRO A 210 28.51 12.99 -12.15
N ALA A 211 28.24 12.54 -13.38
CA ALA A 211 27.19 11.58 -13.67
C ALA A 211 27.59 10.18 -13.16
N PHE A 212 26.86 9.65 -12.17
CA PHE A 212 27.09 8.31 -11.62
C PHE A 212 26.23 7.22 -12.30
N GLY A 213 25.38 7.59 -13.26
CA GLY A 213 24.55 6.64 -14.02
C GLY A 213 23.75 5.70 -13.12
N LEU A 214 23.91 4.38 -13.32
CA LEU A 214 23.26 3.34 -12.52
C LEU A 214 23.53 3.48 -11.01
N MET A 215 24.77 3.79 -10.61
CA MET A 215 25.09 3.96 -9.18
C MET A 215 24.43 5.21 -8.60
N GLY A 216 24.19 6.24 -9.43
CA GLY A 216 23.41 7.41 -9.05
C GLY A 216 21.99 7.05 -8.59
N LEU A 217 21.34 6.07 -9.23
CA LEU A 217 20.03 5.55 -8.81
C LEU A 217 20.10 4.87 -7.44
N ALA A 218 21.13 4.05 -7.20
CA ALA A 218 21.31 3.38 -5.91
C ALA A 218 21.53 4.40 -4.78
N TYR A 219 22.41 5.39 -4.98
CA TYR A 219 22.67 6.45 -4.02
C TYR A 219 21.42 7.29 -3.72
N ALA A 220 20.70 7.72 -4.76
CA ALA A 220 19.44 8.43 -4.59
C ALA A 220 18.43 7.63 -3.75
N THR A 221 18.35 6.31 -4.00
CA THR A 221 17.46 5.40 -3.28
C THR A 221 17.83 5.23 -1.81
N ILE A 222 19.10 4.98 -1.49
CA ILE A 222 19.50 4.79 -0.10
C ILE A 222 19.43 6.09 0.71
N LEU A 223 19.85 7.22 0.13
CA LEU A 223 19.88 8.51 0.81
C LEU A 223 18.47 9.02 1.10
N SER A 224 17.56 8.91 0.14
CA SER A 224 16.17 9.32 0.32
C SER A 224 15.44 8.52 1.39
N ARG A 225 15.62 7.19 1.38
CA ARG A 225 15.06 6.29 2.41
C ARG A 225 15.65 6.61 3.78
N LEU A 226 16.95 6.91 3.85
CA LEU A 226 17.63 7.28 5.09
C LEU A 226 17.07 8.59 5.65
N LEU A 227 16.93 9.63 4.81
CA LEU A 227 16.33 10.91 5.21
C LEU A 227 14.92 10.75 5.79
N ALA A 228 14.11 9.88 5.19
CA ALA A 228 12.75 9.62 5.68
C ALA A 228 12.74 8.95 7.07
N VAL A 229 13.64 8.00 7.30
CA VAL A 229 13.80 7.32 8.61
C VAL A 229 14.39 8.28 9.65
N LEU A 230 15.36 9.10 9.28
CA LEU A 230 15.92 10.14 10.16
C LEU A 230 14.87 11.17 10.56
N TYR A 231 14.01 11.59 9.63
CA TYR A 231 12.86 12.44 9.92
C TYR A 231 11.90 11.79 10.92
N GLN A 232 11.57 10.51 10.73
CA GLN A 232 10.73 9.76 11.66
C GLN A 232 11.34 9.65 13.06
N ALA A 233 12.64 9.34 13.15
CA ALA A 233 13.37 9.28 14.41
C ALA A 233 13.37 10.65 15.11
N PHE A 234 13.70 11.72 14.38
CA PHE A 234 13.69 13.08 14.89
C PHE A 234 12.32 13.48 15.45
N ILE A 235 11.23 13.25 14.71
CA ILE A 235 9.91 13.69 15.16
C ILE A 235 9.44 12.90 16.39
N ILE A 236 9.70 11.58 16.46
CA ILE A 236 9.38 10.75 17.63
C ILE A 236 10.17 11.22 18.85
N LEU A 237 11.47 11.48 18.71
CA LEU A 237 12.34 11.93 19.80
C LEU A 237 12.07 13.37 20.24
N SER A 238 11.52 14.21 19.34
CA SER A 238 11.19 15.60 19.67
C SER A 238 10.02 15.78 20.64
N GLY A 239 9.27 14.70 20.95
CA GLY A 239 8.07 14.76 21.80
C GLY A 239 6.87 15.44 21.14
N LYS A 240 6.95 15.83 19.86
CA LYS A 240 5.87 16.50 19.12
C LYS A 240 4.78 15.56 18.61
N THR A 241 4.96 14.24 18.75
CA THR A 241 3.99 13.22 18.30
C THR A 241 3.16 12.71 19.46
N SER A 242 2.03 12.05 19.15
CA SER A 242 1.21 11.40 20.18
C SER A 242 1.90 10.16 20.80
N ILE A 243 3.00 9.71 20.20
CA ILE A 243 3.78 8.54 20.58
C ILE A 243 5.01 8.97 21.36
N SER A 244 5.24 8.38 22.54
CA SER A 244 6.48 8.54 23.29
C SER A 244 7.16 7.19 23.47
N ILE A 245 8.39 7.07 22.98
CA ILE A 245 9.22 5.87 23.15
C ILE A 245 10.13 5.96 24.38
N LEU A 246 10.09 7.07 25.13
CA LEU A 246 10.88 7.29 26.36
C LEU A 246 10.22 6.68 27.60
N VAL A 247 9.34 5.68 27.40
CA VAL A 247 8.72 4.92 28.50
C VAL A 247 9.67 3.83 29.00
N PRO A 248 9.63 3.45 30.29
CA PRO A 248 10.46 2.37 30.81
C PRO A 248 10.24 1.06 30.04
N PHE A 249 11.31 0.52 29.46
CA PHE A 249 11.24 -0.73 28.73
C PHE A 249 11.10 -1.91 29.70
N HIS A 250 10.03 -2.67 29.55
CA HIS A 250 9.78 -3.91 30.30
C HIS A 250 9.45 -5.01 29.30
N PHE A 251 10.10 -6.16 29.44
CA PHE A 251 9.85 -7.27 28.53
C PHE A 251 8.47 -7.90 28.80
N ASP A 252 7.53 -7.63 27.90
CA ASP A 252 6.18 -8.19 27.83
C ASP A 252 6.11 -9.22 26.70
N LEU A 253 6.34 -10.50 27.07
CA LEU A 253 6.26 -11.62 26.13
C LEU A 253 4.88 -11.77 25.47
N PRO A 254 3.74 -11.63 26.19
CA PRO A 254 2.42 -11.57 25.57
C PRO A 254 2.28 -10.52 24.46
N LEU A 255 2.71 -9.28 24.69
CA LEU A 255 2.69 -8.21 23.69
C LEU A 255 3.58 -8.55 22.49
N PHE A 256 4.80 -9.01 22.75
CA PHE A 256 5.73 -9.43 21.70
C PHE A 256 5.15 -10.51 20.78
N ARG A 257 4.61 -11.60 21.36
CA ARG A 257 3.96 -12.69 20.60
C ARG A 257 2.76 -12.20 19.81
N LYS A 258 1.99 -11.26 20.37
CA LYS A 258 0.83 -10.68 19.69
C LYS A 258 1.25 -9.85 18.47
N ILE A 259 2.28 -9.01 18.60
CA ILE A 259 2.84 -8.25 17.48
C ILE A 259 3.29 -9.19 16.38
N LEU A 260 4.06 -10.24 16.70
CA LEU A 260 4.52 -11.22 15.70
C LEU A 260 3.37 -11.94 15.01
N LYS A 261 2.35 -12.38 15.75
CA LYS A 261 1.17 -13.04 15.18
C LYS A 261 0.43 -12.14 14.19
N ILE A 262 0.22 -10.88 14.58
CA ILE A 262 -0.46 -9.89 13.72
C ILE A 262 0.40 -9.59 12.48
N ALA A 263 1.71 -9.36 12.68
CA ALA A 263 2.63 -9.04 11.60
C ALA A 263 2.74 -10.19 10.60
N PHE A 264 2.79 -11.44 11.06
CA PHE A 264 2.78 -12.62 10.21
C PHE A 264 1.48 -12.75 9.40
N GLY A 265 0.32 -12.52 10.03
CA GLY A 265 -0.96 -12.50 9.32
C GLY A 265 -1.00 -11.44 8.22
N GLY A 266 -0.50 -10.23 8.51
CA GLY A 266 -0.41 -9.12 7.56
C GLY A 266 0.59 -9.37 6.43
N LEU A 267 1.72 -10.03 6.73
CA LEU A 267 2.71 -10.46 5.74
C LEU A 267 2.07 -11.42 4.73
N ILE A 268 1.40 -12.48 5.21
CA ILE A 268 0.72 -13.44 4.33
C ILE A 268 -0.36 -12.71 3.51
N GLN A 269 -1.12 -11.83 4.16
CA GLN A 269 -2.15 -11.03 3.50
C GLN A 269 -1.61 -10.18 2.34
N TYR A 270 -0.36 -9.73 2.43
CA TYR A 270 0.30 -8.99 1.35
C TYR A 270 0.81 -9.91 0.23
N ILE A 271 1.38 -11.06 0.57
CA ILE A 271 1.95 -12.00 -0.42
C ILE A 271 0.88 -12.60 -1.32
N ILE A 272 -0.32 -12.89 -0.79
CA ILE A 272 -1.41 -13.53 -1.55
C ILE A 272 -1.72 -12.78 -2.87
N PRO A 273 -2.14 -11.50 -2.85
CA PRO A 273 -2.45 -10.79 -4.09
C PRO A 273 -1.22 -10.62 -4.99
N THR A 274 -0.05 -10.32 -4.43
CA THR A 274 1.19 -10.08 -5.19
C THR A 274 1.64 -11.33 -5.96
N SER A 275 1.59 -12.50 -5.33
CA SER A 275 1.96 -13.77 -5.98
C SER A 275 0.85 -14.31 -6.87
N SER A 276 -0.43 -14.12 -6.53
CA SER A 276 -1.55 -14.45 -7.42
C SER A 276 -1.47 -13.68 -8.73
N TRP A 277 -1.06 -12.40 -8.68
CA TRP A 277 -0.85 -11.60 -9.88
C TRP A 277 0.20 -12.20 -10.83
N LEU A 278 1.31 -12.75 -10.32
CA LEU A 278 2.32 -13.43 -11.15
C LEU A 278 1.74 -14.66 -11.86
N ILE A 279 0.91 -15.45 -11.17
CA ILE A 279 0.24 -16.61 -11.77
C ILE A 279 -0.78 -16.13 -12.82
N MET A 280 -1.52 -15.06 -12.54
CA MET A 280 -2.46 -14.47 -13.50
C MET A 280 -1.75 -13.98 -14.77
N VAL A 281 -0.60 -13.30 -14.62
CA VAL A 281 0.25 -12.89 -15.75
C VAL A 281 0.66 -14.09 -16.60
N LYS A 282 1.07 -15.21 -15.96
CA LYS A 282 1.41 -16.45 -16.66
C LYS A 282 0.23 -17.06 -17.41
N ILE A 283 -0.98 -17.03 -16.84
CA ILE A 283 -2.19 -17.49 -17.53
C ILE A 283 -2.46 -16.59 -18.75
N ILE A 284 -2.43 -15.27 -18.56
CA ILE A 284 -2.71 -14.30 -19.63
C ILE A 284 -1.67 -14.39 -20.76
N SER A 285 -0.40 -14.66 -20.43
CA SER A 285 0.66 -14.77 -21.45
C SER A 285 0.44 -15.91 -22.44
N THR A 286 -0.39 -16.90 -22.11
CA THR A 286 -0.76 -17.98 -23.05
C THR A 286 -1.61 -17.49 -24.23
N PHE A 287 -2.23 -16.32 -24.11
CA PHE A 287 -3.04 -15.67 -25.15
C PHE A 287 -2.24 -14.65 -26.00
N GLY A 288 -0.91 -14.62 -25.84
CA GLY A 288 -0.01 -13.78 -26.61
C GLY A 288 0.45 -12.49 -25.91
N THR A 289 1.48 -11.87 -26.45
CA THR A 289 2.13 -10.67 -25.90
C THR A 289 1.22 -9.44 -25.92
N THR A 290 0.39 -9.30 -26.95
CA THR A 290 -0.60 -8.22 -27.09
C THR A 290 -1.66 -8.25 -25.99
N ALA A 291 -2.17 -9.44 -25.64
CA ALA A 291 -3.11 -9.65 -24.55
C ALA A 291 -2.52 -9.24 -23.20
N LEU A 292 -1.29 -9.68 -22.94
CA LEU A 292 -0.57 -9.36 -21.72
C LEU A 292 -0.29 -7.85 -21.61
N ALA A 293 0.16 -7.21 -22.69
CA ALA A 293 0.40 -5.77 -22.72
C ALA A 293 -0.90 -4.98 -22.41
N GLY A 294 -2.01 -5.36 -23.03
CA GLY A 294 -3.31 -4.74 -22.79
C GLY A 294 -3.74 -4.85 -21.32
N TYR A 295 -3.59 -6.04 -20.73
CA TYR A 295 -3.89 -6.27 -19.31
C TYR A 295 -3.01 -5.43 -18.36
N ILE A 296 -1.69 -5.38 -18.60
CA ILE A 296 -0.76 -4.61 -17.75
C ILE A 296 -1.07 -3.11 -17.81
N ILE A 297 -1.30 -2.56 -19.00
CA ILE A 297 -1.69 -1.16 -19.19
C ILE A 297 -2.99 -0.87 -18.44
N ALA A 298 -3.99 -1.74 -18.60
CA ALA A 298 -5.29 -1.57 -17.99
C ALA A 298 -5.25 -1.64 -16.46
N GLN A 299 -4.49 -2.57 -15.90
CA GLN A 299 -4.21 -2.66 -14.46
C GLN A 299 -3.56 -1.39 -13.94
N ARG A 300 -2.58 -0.83 -14.67
CA ARG A 300 -1.92 0.42 -14.26
C ARG A 300 -2.93 1.58 -14.23
N ILE A 301 -3.72 1.75 -15.28
CA ILE A 301 -4.76 2.79 -15.39
C ILE A 301 -5.80 2.64 -14.26
N ALA A 302 -6.32 1.44 -14.07
CA ALA A 302 -7.31 1.13 -13.04
C ALA A 302 -6.76 1.36 -11.62
N SER A 303 -5.50 0.97 -11.36
CA SER A 303 -4.89 1.09 -10.03
C SER A 303 -4.87 2.53 -9.54
N VAL A 304 -4.50 3.50 -10.39
CA VAL A 304 -4.44 4.93 -10.07
C VAL A 304 -5.82 5.45 -9.67
N ALA A 305 -6.86 5.09 -10.41
CA ALA A 305 -8.22 5.50 -10.12
C ALA A 305 -8.77 4.92 -8.80
N THR A 306 -8.27 3.77 -8.36
CA THR A 306 -8.67 3.20 -7.06
C THR A 306 -7.91 3.77 -5.87
N MET A 307 -6.78 4.49 -6.04
CA MET A 307 -5.94 4.95 -4.92
C MET A 307 -6.70 5.74 -3.83
N PRO A 308 -7.63 6.67 -4.17
CA PRO A 308 -8.41 7.35 -3.14
C PRO A 308 -9.24 6.39 -2.29
N ALA A 309 -9.73 5.30 -2.89
CA ALA A 309 -10.49 4.28 -2.18
C ALA A 309 -9.67 3.51 -1.15
N TRP A 310 -8.40 3.22 -1.48
CA TRP A 310 -7.45 2.63 -0.54
C TRP A 310 -7.18 3.56 0.66
N GLY A 311 -7.02 4.87 0.42
CA GLY A 311 -6.83 5.85 1.49
C GLY A 311 -8.04 5.95 2.43
N ILE A 312 -9.26 5.95 1.89
CA ILE A 312 -10.50 5.94 2.69
C ILE A 312 -10.61 4.63 3.51
N GLY A 313 -10.30 3.48 2.90
CA GLY A 313 -10.28 2.19 3.61
C GLY A 313 -9.29 2.17 4.77
N ASN A 314 -8.07 2.66 4.56
CA ASN A 314 -7.06 2.74 5.61
C ASN A 314 -7.49 3.67 6.77
N ALA A 315 -8.09 4.81 6.45
CA ALA A 315 -8.65 5.73 7.45
C ALA A 315 -9.76 5.07 8.27
N ALA A 316 -10.67 4.34 7.61
CA ALA A 316 -11.73 3.61 8.28
C ALA A 316 -11.19 2.54 9.24
N GLY A 317 -10.10 1.85 8.86
CA GLY A 317 -9.39 0.91 9.72
C GLY A 317 -8.90 1.59 11.01
N VAL A 318 -8.14 2.68 10.90
CA VAL A 318 -7.64 3.44 12.07
C VAL A 318 -8.79 3.88 12.98
N LEU A 319 -9.84 4.46 12.41
CA LEU A 319 -11.01 4.90 13.19
C LEU A 319 -11.72 3.73 13.87
N THR A 320 -11.84 2.58 13.20
CA THR A 320 -12.42 1.37 13.79
C THR A 320 -11.60 0.94 15.01
N GLY A 321 -10.27 0.86 14.87
CA GLY A 321 -9.38 0.50 15.96
C GLY A 321 -9.46 1.45 17.16
N GLN A 322 -9.48 2.77 16.91
CA GLN A 322 -9.59 3.77 17.96
C GLN A 322 -10.97 3.78 18.64
N ASN A 323 -12.07 3.68 17.90
CA ASN A 323 -13.41 3.65 18.51
C ASN A 323 -13.63 2.37 19.33
N LEU A 324 -13.11 1.22 18.85
CA LEU A 324 -13.14 -0.01 19.65
C LEU A 324 -12.24 0.08 20.90
N GLY A 325 -11.12 0.81 20.85
CA GLY A 325 -10.29 1.12 22.04
C GLY A 325 -10.99 2.04 23.03
N ALA A 326 -11.78 2.99 22.54
CA ALA A 326 -12.62 3.85 23.37
C ALA A 326 -13.84 3.13 23.97
N GLY A 327 -14.05 1.85 23.66
CA GLY A 327 -15.22 1.07 24.11
C GLY A 327 -16.51 1.34 23.32
N ASP A 328 -16.45 2.13 22.24
CA ASP A 328 -17.62 2.51 21.44
C ASP A 328 -17.69 1.69 20.13
N ALA A 329 -18.07 0.41 20.27
CA ALA A 329 -18.19 -0.51 19.15
C ALA A 329 -19.29 -0.11 18.16
N ASP A 330 -20.33 0.59 18.62
CA ASP A 330 -21.42 1.06 17.76
C ASP A 330 -20.96 2.21 16.87
N ARG A 331 -20.18 3.14 17.40
CA ARG A 331 -19.54 4.18 16.59
C ARG A 331 -18.49 3.61 15.64
N ALA A 332 -17.75 2.59 16.05
CA ALA A 332 -16.85 1.86 15.16
C ALA A 332 -17.63 1.31 13.96
N GLU A 333 -18.74 0.61 14.18
CA GLU A 333 -19.57 0.09 13.09
C GLU A 333 -20.17 1.21 12.22
N LYS A 334 -20.73 2.26 12.81
CA LYS A 334 -21.25 3.43 12.06
C LYS A 334 -20.16 4.05 11.17
N THR A 335 -18.92 4.07 11.64
CA THR A 335 -17.78 4.57 10.87
C THR A 335 -17.48 3.70 9.66
N VAL A 336 -17.49 2.37 9.81
CA VAL A 336 -17.30 1.44 8.68
C VAL A 336 -18.40 1.61 7.63
N TRP A 337 -19.67 1.64 8.03
CA TRP A 337 -20.77 1.84 7.08
C TRP A 337 -20.71 3.20 6.39
N ARG A 338 -20.35 4.25 7.13
CA ARG A 338 -20.24 5.60 6.56
C ARG A 338 -19.06 5.71 5.60
N ALA A 339 -17.88 5.23 5.98
CA ALA A 339 -16.72 5.20 5.12
C ALA A 339 -16.95 4.32 3.90
N GLY A 340 -17.59 3.15 4.06
CA GLY A 340 -17.98 2.25 2.97
C GLY A 340 -18.92 2.92 1.98
N THR A 341 -19.90 3.69 2.47
CA THR A 341 -20.81 4.46 1.60
C THR A 341 -20.08 5.55 0.82
N ILE A 342 -19.20 6.32 1.49
CA ILE A 342 -18.37 7.35 0.82
C ILE A 342 -17.49 6.70 -0.24
N ASN A 343 -16.85 5.59 0.11
CA ASN A 343 -15.93 4.87 -0.76
C ASN A 343 -16.65 4.27 -1.99
N MET A 344 -17.78 3.61 -1.77
CA MET A 344 -18.63 3.07 -2.82
C MET A 344 -19.17 4.18 -3.74
N SER A 345 -19.60 5.32 -3.18
CA SER A 345 -20.06 6.46 -3.98
C SER A 345 -18.94 7.00 -4.89
N TYR A 346 -17.73 7.15 -4.35
CA TYR A 346 -16.55 7.53 -5.14
C TYR A 346 -16.29 6.53 -6.27
N LEU A 347 -16.26 5.24 -5.93
CA LEU A 347 -15.98 4.17 -6.89
C LEU A 347 -17.06 4.00 -7.97
N VAL A 348 -18.32 4.31 -7.67
CA VAL A 348 -19.40 4.37 -8.67
C VAL A 348 -19.16 5.52 -9.65
N VAL A 349 -18.76 6.71 -9.17
CA VAL A 349 -18.41 7.83 -10.06
C VAL A 349 -17.22 7.46 -10.95
N VAL A 350 -16.20 6.82 -10.39
CA VAL A 350 -15.05 6.30 -11.16
C VAL A 350 -15.49 5.25 -12.18
N ALA A 351 -16.40 4.35 -11.81
CA ALA A 351 -16.90 3.33 -12.72
C ALA A 351 -17.66 3.96 -13.90
N LEU A 352 -18.55 4.91 -13.63
CA LEU A 352 -19.26 5.65 -14.68
C LEU A 352 -18.28 6.41 -15.60
N PHE A 353 -17.26 7.04 -15.02
CA PHE A 353 -16.20 7.65 -15.80
C PHE A 353 -15.53 6.63 -16.71
N TRP A 354 -15.19 5.44 -16.21
CA TRP A 354 -14.55 4.40 -17.00
C TRP A 354 -15.42 3.86 -18.13
N GLN A 355 -16.72 3.67 -17.90
CA GLN A 355 -17.64 3.22 -18.96
C GLN A 355 -17.74 4.21 -20.13
N LEU A 356 -17.44 5.50 -19.90
CA LEU A 356 -17.55 6.55 -20.92
C LEU A 356 -16.18 6.96 -21.49
N ALA A 357 -15.13 6.90 -20.69
CA ALA A 357 -13.84 7.50 -20.99
C ALA A 357 -12.68 6.51 -21.19
N ALA A 358 -12.88 5.21 -20.95
CA ALA A 358 -11.78 4.22 -21.02
C ALA A 358 -11.05 4.25 -22.36
N GLU A 359 -11.77 4.31 -23.49
CA GLU A 359 -11.17 4.37 -24.82
C GLU A 359 -10.26 5.58 -25.02
N TYR A 360 -10.70 6.75 -24.56
CA TYR A 360 -9.92 7.99 -24.68
C TYR A 360 -8.66 7.93 -23.82
N VAL A 361 -8.77 7.41 -22.60
CA VAL A 361 -7.63 7.31 -21.69
C VAL A 361 -6.62 6.28 -22.21
N VAL A 362 -7.06 5.11 -22.68
CA VAL A 362 -6.18 4.04 -23.17
C VAL A 362 -5.37 4.49 -24.39
N LYS A 363 -5.94 5.34 -25.27
CA LYS A 363 -5.23 5.89 -26.44
C LYS A 363 -4.00 6.75 -26.08
N PHE A 364 -3.90 7.28 -24.86
CA PHE A 364 -2.69 7.96 -24.40
C PHE A 364 -1.54 6.99 -24.07
N PHE A 365 -1.86 5.71 -23.81
CA PHE A 365 -0.87 4.71 -23.41
C PHE A 365 -0.43 3.79 -24.55
N THR A 366 -1.28 3.58 -25.55
CA THR A 366 -0.95 2.74 -26.70
C THR A 366 -1.68 3.19 -27.96
N THR A 367 -0.98 3.09 -29.09
CA THR A 367 -1.52 3.27 -30.44
C THR A 367 -1.88 1.95 -31.11
N GLU A 368 -1.52 0.80 -30.50
CA GLU A 368 -1.76 -0.53 -31.06
C GLU A 368 -3.23 -0.93 -30.85
N PRO A 369 -4.04 -1.11 -31.91
CA PRO A 369 -5.49 -1.29 -31.78
C PRO A 369 -5.89 -2.50 -30.93
N GLU A 370 -5.19 -3.62 -31.06
CA GLU A 370 -5.49 -4.84 -30.30
C GLU A 370 -5.12 -4.72 -28.82
N VAL A 371 -3.99 -4.09 -28.50
CA VAL A 371 -3.59 -3.80 -27.11
C VAL A 371 -4.65 -2.89 -26.46
N ALA A 372 -5.05 -1.84 -27.17
CA ALA A 372 -6.07 -0.89 -26.71
C ALA A 372 -7.41 -1.59 -26.48
N ARG A 373 -7.83 -2.46 -27.39
CA ARG A 373 -9.08 -3.25 -27.29
C ARG A 373 -9.10 -4.07 -26.01
N TYR A 374 -8.04 -4.82 -25.71
CA TYR A 374 -7.96 -5.61 -24.48
C TYR A 374 -7.93 -4.75 -23.22
N ALA A 375 -7.23 -3.61 -23.26
CA ALA A 375 -7.17 -2.71 -22.13
C ALA A 375 -8.53 -2.09 -21.80
N VAL A 376 -9.26 -1.63 -22.82
CA VAL A 376 -10.62 -1.08 -22.69
C VAL A 376 -11.58 -2.13 -22.15
N GLN A 377 -11.56 -3.34 -22.72
CA GLN A 377 -12.42 -4.44 -22.25
C GLN A 377 -12.17 -4.75 -20.77
N TYR A 378 -10.91 -4.82 -20.35
CA TYR A 378 -10.57 -5.03 -18.94
C TYR A 378 -11.13 -3.92 -18.05
N ILE A 379 -10.91 -2.64 -18.42
CA ILE A 379 -11.36 -1.49 -17.64
C ILE A 379 -12.88 -1.48 -17.49
N HIS A 380 -13.62 -1.74 -18.58
CA HIS A 380 -15.07 -1.83 -18.53
C HIS A 380 -15.55 -2.95 -17.60
N VAL A 381 -14.95 -4.14 -17.68
CA VAL A 381 -15.38 -5.27 -16.84
C VAL A 381 -15.01 -5.06 -15.37
N VAL A 382 -13.78 -4.66 -15.06
CA VAL A 382 -13.32 -4.48 -13.68
C VAL A 382 -14.06 -3.33 -12.98
N SER A 383 -14.37 -2.26 -13.70
CA SER A 383 -15.08 -1.11 -13.12
C SER A 383 -16.52 -1.42 -12.73
N MET A 384 -17.16 -2.44 -13.31
CA MET A 384 -18.47 -2.91 -12.84
C MET A 384 -18.39 -3.51 -11.41
N ALA A 385 -17.25 -4.10 -11.03
CA ALA A 385 -17.03 -4.64 -9.68
C ALA A 385 -16.78 -3.55 -8.62
N TYR A 386 -16.56 -2.29 -9.03
CA TYR A 386 -16.18 -1.19 -8.13
C TYR A 386 -17.25 -0.88 -7.06
N LEU A 387 -18.54 -1.12 -7.39
CA LEU A 387 -19.64 -0.98 -6.44
C LEU A 387 -19.43 -1.84 -5.18
N LEU A 388 -19.01 -3.09 -5.37
CA LEU A 388 -18.80 -4.05 -4.28
C LEU A 388 -17.46 -3.84 -3.59
N LEU A 389 -16.43 -3.50 -4.36
CA LEU A 389 -15.08 -3.21 -3.85
C LEU A 389 -15.07 -2.07 -2.81
N GLY A 390 -15.96 -1.08 -2.95
CA GLY A 390 -16.04 0.05 -2.02
C GLY A 390 -16.25 -0.38 -0.56
N PHE A 391 -17.16 -1.33 -0.32
CA PHE A 391 -17.36 -1.88 1.02
C PHE A 391 -16.29 -2.87 1.40
N THR A 392 -15.86 -3.75 0.49
CA THR A 392 -14.84 -4.77 0.74
C THR A 392 -13.53 -4.15 1.23
N MET A 393 -13.06 -3.08 0.58
CA MET A 393 -11.85 -2.36 0.97
C MET A 393 -11.96 -1.75 2.37
N VAL A 394 -13.13 -1.23 2.75
CA VAL A 394 -13.33 -0.61 4.06
C VAL A 394 -13.49 -1.66 5.17
N ILE A 395 -14.29 -2.71 4.92
CA ILE A 395 -14.56 -3.79 5.87
C ILE A 395 -13.27 -4.58 6.17
N SER A 396 -12.50 -4.95 5.16
CA SER A 396 -11.23 -5.67 5.35
C SER A 396 -10.26 -4.91 6.26
N ARG A 397 -10.14 -3.58 6.09
CA ARG A 397 -9.30 -2.72 6.94
C ARG A 397 -9.84 -2.57 8.35
N ALA A 398 -11.16 -2.49 8.49
CA ALA A 398 -11.84 -2.47 9.78
C ALA A 398 -11.64 -3.78 10.56
N LEU A 399 -11.78 -4.93 9.91
CA LEU A 399 -11.53 -6.25 10.49
C LEU A 399 -10.08 -6.42 10.91
N ASN A 400 -9.13 -5.96 10.08
CA ASN A 400 -7.72 -5.95 10.44
C ASN A 400 -7.48 -5.11 11.71
N ALA A 401 -8.02 -3.89 11.76
CA ALA A 401 -7.88 -3.00 12.93
C ALA A 401 -8.62 -3.50 14.18
N ALA A 402 -9.64 -4.34 14.02
CA ALA A 402 -10.27 -5.06 15.12
C ALA A 402 -9.41 -6.21 15.67
N GLY A 403 -8.31 -6.57 14.98
CA GLY A 403 -7.44 -7.69 15.34
C GLY A 403 -7.77 -9.00 14.61
N ASN A 404 -8.73 -9.00 13.68
CA ASN A 404 -9.20 -10.19 12.99
C ASN A 404 -8.45 -10.49 11.68
N ILE A 405 -7.12 -10.34 11.70
CA ILE A 405 -6.30 -10.37 10.48
C ILE A 405 -6.34 -11.73 9.79
N MET A 406 -6.27 -12.83 10.55
CA MET A 406 -6.24 -14.17 9.95
C MET A 406 -7.51 -14.53 9.18
N GLN A 407 -8.67 -14.03 9.62
CA GLN A 407 -9.91 -14.25 8.90
C GLN A 407 -9.89 -13.50 7.56
N VAL A 408 -9.36 -12.27 7.54
CA VAL A 408 -9.19 -11.50 6.29
C VAL A 408 -8.18 -12.20 5.36
N THR A 409 -7.07 -12.71 5.91
CA THR A 409 -6.08 -13.49 5.16
C THR A 409 -6.70 -14.74 4.52
N LEU A 410 -7.50 -15.51 5.27
CA LEU A 410 -8.17 -16.70 4.75
C LEU A 410 -9.12 -16.37 3.59
N LEU A 411 -9.89 -15.28 3.71
CA LEU A 411 -10.76 -14.83 2.63
C LEU A 411 -9.98 -14.45 1.37
N TYR A 412 -8.82 -13.83 1.51
CA TYR A 412 -7.94 -13.55 0.37
C TYR A 412 -7.41 -14.85 -0.26
N ILE A 413 -7.04 -15.86 0.53
CA ILE A 413 -6.64 -17.17 -0.01
C ILE A 413 -7.78 -17.78 -0.83
N VAL A 414 -8.99 -17.78 -0.28
CA VAL A 414 -10.18 -18.32 -0.97
C VAL A 414 -10.45 -17.56 -2.27
N MET A 415 -10.46 -16.23 -2.22
CA MET A 415 -10.68 -15.41 -3.39
C MET A 415 -9.62 -15.66 -4.47
N PHE A 416 -8.33 -15.48 -4.16
CA PHE A 416 -7.27 -15.48 -5.16
C PHE A 416 -6.93 -16.91 -5.64
N TYR A 417 -6.76 -17.88 -4.74
CA TYR A 417 -6.27 -19.21 -5.12
C TYR A 417 -7.36 -20.26 -5.32
N VAL A 418 -8.47 -20.18 -4.59
CA VAL A 418 -9.52 -21.20 -4.68
C VAL A 418 -10.53 -20.86 -5.77
N ILE A 419 -10.81 -19.56 -5.98
CA ILE A 419 -11.83 -19.10 -6.93
C ILE A 419 -11.19 -18.48 -8.17
N GLN A 420 -10.48 -17.36 -8.01
CA GLN A 420 -10.09 -16.52 -9.14
C GLN A 420 -9.15 -17.23 -10.12
N LEU A 421 -8.04 -17.80 -9.65
CA LEU A 421 -7.06 -18.46 -10.51
C LEU A 421 -7.61 -19.73 -11.19
N PRO A 422 -8.28 -20.67 -10.47
CA PRO A 422 -8.89 -21.83 -11.11
C PRO A 422 -9.97 -21.43 -12.11
N LEU A 423 -10.83 -20.47 -11.76
CA LEU A 423 -11.89 -20.01 -12.65
C LEU A 423 -11.33 -19.30 -13.89
N ALA A 424 -10.26 -18.51 -13.74
CA ALA A 424 -9.59 -17.87 -14.88
C ALA A 424 -8.98 -18.90 -15.83
N TYR A 425 -8.37 -19.96 -15.30
CA TYR A 425 -7.85 -21.07 -16.11
C TYR A 425 -8.98 -21.85 -16.80
N LEU A 426 -10.04 -22.20 -16.06
CA LEU A 426 -11.17 -22.96 -16.61
C LEU A 426 -11.92 -22.19 -17.69
N LEU A 427 -12.35 -20.95 -17.40
CA LEU A 427 -13.11 -20.15 -18.36
C LEU A 427 -12.22 -19.68 -19.51
N GLY A 428 -11.03 -19.15 -19.22
CA GLY A 428 -10.16 -18.57 -20.23
C GLY A 428 -9.49 -19.61 -21.12
N VAL A 429 -8.87 -20.64 -20.51
CA VAL A 429 -8.07 -21.63 -21.23
C VAL A 429 -8.91 -22.84 -21.63
N ARG A 430 -9.58 -23.50 -20.67
CA ARG A 430 -10.23 -24.80 -20.91
C ARG A 430 -11.52 -24.70 -21.74
N PHE A 431 -12.34 -23.67 -21.49
CA PHE A 431 -13.57 -23.39 -22.23
C PHE A 431 -13.37 -22.39 -23.37
N GLN A 432 -12.13 -21.92 -23.59
CA GLN A 432 -11.77 -21.05 -24.71
C GLN A 432 -12.58 -19.74 -24.76
N TRP A 433 -12.97 -19.19 -23.60
CA TRP A 433 -13.54 -17.83 -23.54
C TRP A 433 -12.46 -16.74 -23.55
N GLU A 434 -11.19 -17.15 -23.65
CA GLU A 434 -10.03 -16.26 -23.74
C GLU A 434 -10.03 -15.22 -22.59
N LEU A 435 -9.67 -13.98 -22.87
CA LEU A 435 -9.63 -12.89 -21.89
C LEU A 435 -11.00 -12.59 -21.27
N LYS A 436 -12.10 -12.80 -21.98
CA LYS A 436 -13.45 -12.61 -21.40
C LYS A 436 -13.68 -13.57 -20.23
N GLY A 437 -13.22 -14.82 -20.36
CA GLY A 437 -13.25 -15.80 -19.28
C GLY A 437 -12.42 -15.38 -18.07
N ILE A 438 -11.24 -14.81 -18.31
CA ILE A 438 -10.37 -14.27 -17.24
C ILE A 438 -11.07 -13.10 -16.53
N PHE A 439 -11.63 -12.15 -17.27
CA PHE A 439 -12.27 -10.99 -16.67
C PHE A 439 -13.53 -11.37 -15.89
N ALA A 440 -14.31 -12.33 -16.39
CA ALA A 440 -15.43 -12.91 -15.65
C ALA A 440 -14.99 -13.57 -14.35
N ALA A 441 -13.86 -14.29 -14.36
CA ALA A 441 -13.30 -14.89 -13.16
C ALA A 441 -12.90 -13.86 -12.10
N ILE A 442 -12.26 -12.76 -12.52
CA ILE A 442 -11.90 -11.64 -11.63
C ILE A 442 -13.15 -11.06 -10.98
N VAL A 443 -14.15 -10.65 -11.76
CA VAL A 443 -15.38 -10.04 -11.23
C VAL A 443 -16.15 -11.01 -10.32
N SER A 444 -16.25 -12.28 -10.71
CA SER A 444 -16.93 -13.30 -9.91
C SER A 444 -16.25 -13.50 -8.56
N SER A 445 -14.92 -13.55 -8.54
CA SER A 445 -14.16 -13.70 -7.30
C SER A 445 -14.33 -12.51 -6.35
N GLU A 446 -14.40 -11.28 -6.89
CA GLU A 446 -14.66 -10.07 -6.12
C GLU A 446 -16.07 -10.03 -5.54
N ILE A 447 -17.07 -10.49 -6.30
CA ILE A 447 -18.46 -10.61 -5.81
C ILE A 447 -18.52 -11.55 -4.62
N VAL A 448 -17.91 -12.74 -4.73
CA VAL A 448 -17.89 -13.72 -3.64
C VAL A 448 -17.18 -13.14 -2.42
N LEU A 449 -16.03 -12.49 -2.61
CA LEU A 449 -15.28 -11.86 -1.52
C LEU A 449 -16.11 -10.78 -0.81
N ALA A 450 -16.79 -9.92 -1.56
CA ALA A 450 -17.65 -8.88 -1.00
C ALA A 450 -18.79 -9.44 -0.16
N ILE A 451 -19.46 -10.49 -0.65
CA ILE A 451 -20.53 -11.18 0.09
C ILE A 451 -19.98 -11.76 1.40
N LEU A 452 -18.85 -12.47 1.34
CA LEU A 452 -18.24 -13.08 2.53
C LEU A 452 -17.82 -12.03 3.57
N PHE A 453 -17.22 -10.91 3.15
CA PHE A 453 -16.90 -9.82 4.07
C PHE A 453 -18.13 -9.20 4.71
N LEU A 454 -19.19 -8.96 3.94
CA LEU A 454 -20.45 -8.42 4.47
C LEU A 454 -21.07 -9.37 5.50
N MET A 455 -21.09 -10.67 5.23
CA MET A 455 -21.59 -11.69 6.17
C MET A 455 -20.79 -11.70 7.48
N ILE A 456 -19.45 -11.70 7.37
CA ILE A 456 -18.55 -11.73 8.53
C ILE A 456 -18.66 -10.44 9.35
N PHE A 457 -18.75 -9.30 8.68
CA PHE A 457 -18.89 -8.01 9.34
C PHE A 457 -20.23 -7.91 10.08
N LYS A 458 -21.33 -8.34 9.46
CA LYS A 458 -22.66 -8.35 10.09
C LYS A 458 -22.78 -9.31 11.27
N ASN A 459 -21.98 -10.39 11.32
CA ASN A 459 -21.94 -11.30 12.47
C ASN A 459 -21.43 -10.62 13.76
N GLY A 460 -20.77 -9.46 13.66
CA GLY A 460 -20.45 -8.63 14.84
C GLY A 460 -19.36 -9.17 15.77
N LYS A 461 -18.89 -10.42 15.61
CA LYS A 461 -17.81 -11.03 16.42
C LYS A 461 -16.54 -10.19 16.50
N TRP A 462 -16.26 -9.39 15.47
CA TRP A 462 -15.11 -8.49 15.43
C TRP A 462 -15.17 -7.38 16.49
N LYS A 463 -16.36 -6.99 16.93
CA LYS A 463 -16.56 -5.93 17.94
C LYS A 463 -16.02 -6.30 19.32
N THR A 464 -15.96 -7.59 19.63
CA THR A 464 -15.60 -8.10 20.96
C THR A 464 -14.16 -8.61 21.07
N ILE A 465 -13.38 -8.52 19.99
CA ILE A 465 -11.99 -8.99 19.97
C ILE A 465 -11.12 -8.08 20.85
N LYS A 466 -10.39 -8.70 21.78
CA LYS A 466 -9.41 -8.03 22.64
C LYS A 466 -8.00 -8.20 22.06
N ILE A 467 -7.29 -7.08 21.91
CA ILE A 467 -5.91 -7.02 21.38
C ILE A 467 -5.00 -6.16 22.24
#